data_AF-A0A6J4XX97-F1
#
_entry.id   AF-A0A6J4XX97-F1
#
_cell.length_a   1.000
_cell.length_b   1.000
_cell.length_c   1.000
_cell.angle_alpha   90.00
_cell.angle_beta   90.00
_cell.angle_gamma   90.00
#
_symmetry.space_group_name_H-M   'P 1'
#
loop_
_entity.id
_entity.type
_entity.pdbx_description
1 polymer ?
#
loop_
_entity_poly.entity_id
_entity_poly.type
_entity_poly.pdbx_seq_one_letter_code
_entity_poly.pdbx_strand_id
1 'polypeptide(L)'
;MTSISETRLRRLLSQPFNIELFRNKVGMGLYIENGFRITSLSSNASRRDTENSISRFNNALRLRGDKAIAKSACRLGYCDYGHLVDPKANAKELTHPARRLVNEIFWLYLPQEIVTSLQTEESLANPAARDIIKNAVQSNGDISKVLVNHAMAIMYHTAAISNEVDFLLGRAKPDDRLWQQAYQFWKLVFSDDAFWGHIEHRIATLDDFRLKSKDIAELKDKIPRIVLSFNSVFGKYYAKSGEKNQLKRHLGFINQSGFEKKNAWMCWRASPGTAWEMNCARCSHVSEKLSIPIRATMAVYRSARFEKIWTAC
;
A
#
# COMPACT_ATOMS: atom_id res chain seq x y z
N MET A 1 -3.64 16.04 19.71
CA MET A 1 -2.54 15.20 19.21
C MET A 1 -1.29 16.05 19.08
N THR A 2 -0.20 15.65 19.74
CA THR A 2 1.11 16.31 19.60
C THR A 2 1.69 15.95 18.23
N SER A 3 2.21 16.94 17.49
CA SER A 3 2.84 16.70 16.18
C SER A 3 3.98 15.69 16.30
N ILE A 4 4.04 14.72 15.37
CA ILE A 4 5.12 13.74 15.31
C ILE A 4 6.41 14.43 14.84
N SER A 5 7.57 14.06 15.42
CA SER A 5 8.85 14.51 14.86
C SER A 5 9.15 13.84 13.51
N GLU A 6 9.85 14.54 12.62
CA GLU A 6 10.21 14.01 11.30
C GLU A 6 10.98 12.68 11.38
N THR A 7 11.91 12.54 12.34
CA THR A 7 12.66 11.29 12.56
C THR A 7 11.73 10.12 12.91
N ARG A 8 10.71 10.35 13.75
CA ARG A 8 9.74 9.32 14.11
C ARG A 8 8.84 8.97 12.92
N LEU A 9 8.48 9.96 12.11
CA LEU A 9 7.71 9.78 10.88
C LEU A 9 8.49 8.97 9.84
N ARG A 10 9.76 9.28 9.60
CA ARG A 10 10.65 8.49 8.72
C ARG A 10 10.68 7.02 9.16
N ARG A 11 10.87 6.77 10.47
CA ARG A 11 10.85 5.41 11.03
C ARG A 11 9.51 4.70 10.84
N LEU A 12 8.40 5.43 10.91
CA LEU A 12 7.06 4.90 10.66
C LEU A 12 6.89 4.50 9.20
N LEU A 13 7.32 5.34 8.26
CA LEU A 13 7.25 5.10 6.82
C LEU A 13 8.27 4.07 6.30
N SER A 14 9.20 3.62 7.14
CA SER A 14 10.11 2.49 6.86
C SER A 14 9.68 1.18 7.55
N GLN A 15 8.51 1.12 8.19
CA GLN A 15 8.08 -0.12 8.87
C GLN A 15 7.77 -1.24 7.86
N PRO A 16 8.27 -2.47 8.09
CA PRO A 16 7.89 -3.62 7.30
C PRO A 16 6.47 -4.08 7.65
N PHE A 17 5.81 -4.75 6.70
CA PHE A 17 4.49 -5.35 6.93
C PHE A 17 4.56 -6.77 7.50
N ASN A 18 5.76 -7.36 7.63
CA ASN A 18 5.97 -8.77 7.96
C ASN A 18 5.25 -9.73 6.98
N ILE A 19 5.11 -9.29 5.73
CA ILE A 19 4.60 -10.08 4.61
C ILE A 19 5.73 -10.19 3.60
N GLU A 20 5.91 -11.38 3.04
CA GLU A 20 6.84 -11.61 1.94
C GLU A 20 6.06 -11.98 0.68
N LEU A 21 6.43 -11.38 -0.44
CA LEU A 21 5.91 -11.69 -1.77
C LEU A 21 7.08 -12.14 -2.63
N PHE A 22 7.09 -13.40 -3.06
CA PHE A 22 8.22 -14.01 -3.77
C PHE A 22 9.56 -13.86 -3.03
N ARG A 23 9.54 -14.05 -1.70
CA ARG A 23 10.70 -13.84 -0.79
C ARG A 23 11.20 -12.40 -0.72
N ASN A 24 10.42 -11.43 -1.20
CA ASN A 24 10.71 -10.01 -1.04
C ASN A 24 9.87 -9.47 0.11
N LYS A 25 10.54 -8.90 1.11
CA LYS A 25 9.88 -8.22 2.22
C LYS A 25 9.22 -6.96 1.70
N VAL A 26 7.95 -6.77 2.02
CA VAL A 26 7.22 -5.55 1.70
C VAL A 26 6.96 -4.72 2.96
N GLY A 27 6.85 -3.40 2.79
CA GLY A 27 6.65 -2.46 3.89
C GLY A 27 6.04 -1.15 3.43
N MET A 28 5.97 -0.18 4.33
CA MET A 28 5.45 1.17 4.05
C MET A 28 6.19 1.89 2.91
N GLY A 29 7.44 1.49 2.66
CA GLY A 29 8.27 1.98 1.56
C GLY A 29 7.79 1.56 0.17
N LEU A 30 6.80 0.67 0.03
CA LEU A 30 6.41 0.04 -1.24
C LEU A 30 6.19 0.99 -2.42
N TYR A 31 5.61 2.17 -2.19
CA TYR A 31 5.46 3.18 -3.24
C TYR A 31 6.72 4.06 -3.39
N ILE A 32 7.39 4.37 -2.28
CA ILE A 32 8.59 5.22 -2.29
C ILE A 32 9.75 4.49 -2.97
N GLU A 33 9.99 3.25 -2.63
CA GLU A 33 11.10 2.46 -3.14
C GLU A 33 10.79 1.87 -4.52
N ASN A 34 9.61 2.16 -5.09
CA ASN A 34 9.19 1.56 -6.34
C ASN A 34 10.13 1.97 -7.50
N GLY A 35 10.72 0.98 -8.17
CA GLY A 35 11.68 1.21 -9.26
C GLY A 35 11.06 1.94 -10.45
N PHE A 36 9.80 1.64 -10.80
CA PHE A 36 9.12 2.33 -11.91
C PHE A 36 8.85 3.79 -11.59
N ARG A 37 8.52 4.10 -10.33
CA ARG A 37 8.44 5.48 -9.85
C ARG A 37 9.74 6.21 -10.07
N ILE A 38 10.83 5.66 -9.55
CA ILE A 38 12.16 6.29 -9.55
C ILE A 38 12.65 6.52 -10.98
N THR A 39 12.35 5.58 -11.89
CA THR A 39 12.77 5.61 -13.29
C THR A 39 11.76 6.24 -14.23
N SER A 40 10.69 6.85 -13.72
CA SER A 40 9.71 7.59 -14.53
C SER A 40 8.92 6.72 -15.51
N LEU A 41 8.84 5.40 -15.28
CA LEU A 41 8.31 4.43 -16.23
C LEU A 41 6.89 3.97 -15.89
N SER A 42 6.15 3.61 -16.94
CA SER A 42 4.98 2.75 -16.83
C SER A 42 5.38 1.32 -16.46
N SER A 43 4.52 0.63 -15.72
CA SER A 43 4.65 -0.81 -15.47
C SER A 43 4.55 -1.67 -16.74
N ASN A 44 4.00 -1.11 -17.83
CA ASN A 44 3.98 -1.74 -19.16
C ASN A 44 5.32 -1.66 -19.92
N ALA A 45 6.31 -0.91 -19.42
CA ALA A 45 7.57 -0.69 -20.13
C ALA A 45 8.25 -2.02 -20.52
N SER A 46 8.79 -2.13 -21.74
CA SER A 46 9.50 -3.34 -22.16
C SER A 46 10.77 -3.55 -21.32
N ARG A 47 11.37 -4.76 -21.39
CA ARG A 47 12.68 -5.01 -20.76
C ARG A 47 13.74 -4.03 -21.27
N ARG A 48 13.76 -3.79 -22.58
CA ARG A 48 14.69 -2.83 -23.22
C ARG A 48 14.47 -1.41 -22.69
N ASP A 49 13.22 -0.96 -22.59
CA ASP A 49 12.92 0.39 -22.06
C ASP A 49 13.31 0.52 -20.59
N THR A 50 13.10 -0.56 -19.83
CA THR A 50 13.50 -0.65 -18.42
C THR A 50 15.01 -0.49 -18.27
N GLU A 51 15.80 -1.29 -19.00
CA GLU A 51 17.27 -1.23 -18.98
C GLU A 51 17.79 0.13 -19.43
N ASN A 52 17.22 0.69 -20.51
CA ASN A 52 17.54 2.04 -20.99
C ASN A 52 17.23 3.11 -19.94
N SER A 53 16.07 3.04 -19.28
CA SER A 53 15.69 4.03 -18.27
C SER A 53 16.56 3.93 -17.01
N ILE A 54 16.90 2.71 -16.56
CA ILE A 54 17.84 2.50 -15.45
C ILE A 54 19.22 3.09 -15.78
N SER A 55 19.73 2.87 -16.99
CA SER A 55 21.01 3.43 -17.44
C SER A 55 20.98 4.96 -17.43
N ARG A 56 19.93 5.57 -18.01
CA ARG A 56 19.74 7.04 -17.99
C ARG A 56 19.63 7.59 -16.58
N PHE A 57 18.87 6.92 -15.71
CA PHE A 57 18.70 7.29 -14.31
C PHE A 57 20.04 7.24 -13.56
N ASN A 58 20.81 6.15 -13.70
CA ASN A 58 22.12 6.00 -13.06
C ASN A 58 23.11 7.07 -13.51
N ASN A 59 23.12 7.40 -14.81
CA ASN A 59 23.94 8.48 -15.34
C ASN A 59 23.52 9.85 -14.79
N ALA A 60 22.22 10.14 -14.73
CA ALA A 60 21.72 11.38 -14.15
C ALA A 60 22.05 11.50 -12.66
N LEU A 61 21.90 10.41 -11.90
CA LEU A 61 22.25 10.34 -10.48
C LEU A 61 23.76 10.53 -10.24
N ARG A 62 24.61 9.96 -11.10
CA ARG A 62 26.07 10.20 -11.05
C ARG A 62 26.42 11.67 -11.28
N LEU A 63 25.74 12.34 -12.20
CA LEU A 63 26.04 13.72 -12.58
C LEU A 63 25.41 14.77 -11.66
N ARG A 64 24.24 14.49 -11.08
CA ARG A 64 23.40 15.49 -10.39
C ARG A 64 23.07 15.14 -8.94
N GLY A 65 23.47 13.96 -8.45
CA GLY A 65 23.10 13.47 -7.12
C GLY A 65 21.58 13.44 -6.92
N ASP A 66 21.11 13.79 -5.72
CA ASP A 66 19.70 13.72 -5.34
C ASP A 66 18.76 14.57 -6.20
N LYS A 67 19.29 15.61 -6.87
CA LYS A 67 18.50 16.41 -7.83
C LYS A 67 18.01 15.56 -9.02
N ALA A 68 18.69 14.46 -9.34
CA ALA A 68 18.22 13.51 -10.36
C ALA A 68 16.91 12.83 -9.93
N ILE A 69 16.79 12.47 -8.64
CA ILE A 69 15.61 11.80 -8.08
C ILE A 69 14.42 12.76 -8.14
N ALA A 70 14.61 14.00 -7.70
CA ALA A 70 13.55 15.02 -7.73
C ALA A 70 13.04 15.33 -9.15
N LYS A 71 13.87 15.14 -10.18
CA LYS A 71 13.51 15.38 -11.58
C LYS A 71 12.91 14.16 -12.28
N SER A 72 13.25 12.94 -11.86
CA SER A 72 12.77 11.71 -12.50
C SER A 72 11.57 11.13 -11.78
N ALA A 73 11.61 11.04 -10.45
CA ALA A 73 10.59 10.32 -9.72
C ALA A 73 9.23 11.02 -9.74
N CYS A 74 8.16 10.27 -10.05
CA CYS A 74 6.80 10.76 -9.77
C CYS A 74 6.65 10.99 -8.26
N ARG A 75 6.28 12.20 -7.86
CA ARG A 75 6.14 12.59 -6.45
C ARG A 75 4.86 11.98 -5.85
N LEU A 76 4.89 11.62 -4.57
CA LEU A 76 3.78 10.96 -3.86
C LEU A 76 3.11 11.83 -2.79
N GLY A 77 3.59 13.06 -2.59
CA GLY A 77 3.07 14.01 -1.58
C GLY A 77 3.73 13.86 -0.21
N TYR A 78 4.23 12.66 0.09
CA TYR A 78 4.97 12.37 1.32
C TYR A 78 6.44 11.95 1.07
N CYS A 79 6.98 12.22 -0.13
CA CYS A 79 8.35 11.85 -0.50
C CYS A 79 9.41 12.41 0.45
N ASP A 80 9.20 13.63 0.96
CA ASP A 80 10.19 14.31 1.81
C ASP A 80 10.36 13.61 3.17
N TYR A 81 9.34 12.86 3.60
CA TYR A 81 9.31 12.07 4.83
C TYR A 81 9.61 10.59 4.61
N GLY A 82 9.58 10.15 3.36
CA GLY A 82 10.04 8.82 2.96
C GLY A 82 11.54 8.67 3.13
N HIS A 83 11.99 7.44 3.34
CA HIS A 83 13.41 7.12 3.30
C HIS A 83 13.66 6.28 2.06
N LEU A 84 14.21 6.89 1.01
CA LEU A 84 14.62 6.16 -0.19
C LEU A 84 16.06 5.67 0.01
N VAL A 85 16.19 4.45 0.54
CA VAL A 85 17.49 3.81 0.73
C VAL A 85 17.99 3.29 -0.61
N ASP A 86 19.14 3.79 -1.04
CA ASP A 86 19.81 3.38 -2.28
C ASP A 86 18.88 3.37 -3.53
N PRO A 87 18.60 4.55 -4.11
CA PRO A 87 17.78 4.65 -5.32
C PRO A 87 18.32 3.83 -6.50
N LYS A 88 19.64 3.56 -6.57
CA LYS A 88 20.22 2.71 -7.62
C LYS A 88 19.82 1.26 -7.44
N ALA A 89 19.90 0.75 -6.21
CA ALA A 89 19.46 -0.61 -5.89
C ALA A 89 17.99 -0.79 -6.23
N ASN A 90 17.13 0.16 -5.84
CA ASN A 90 15.69 0.12 -6.13
C ASN A 90 15.38 0.13 -7.63
N ALA A 91 16.06 0.97 -8.42
CA ALA A 91 15.93 0.94 -9.88
C ALA A 91 16.42 -0.40 -10.48
N LYS A 92 17.52 -0.96 -9.95
CA LYS A 92 18.07 -2.25 -10.39
C LYS A 92 17.13 -3.41 -10.08
N GLU A 93 16.26 -3.33 -9.08
CA GLU A 93 15.27 -4.38 -8.78
C GLU A 93 14.36 -4.70 -9.96
N LEU A 94 14.12 -3.75 -10.86
CA LEU A 94 13.33 -3.99 -12.08
C LEU A 94 13.99 -4.98 -13.05
N THR A 95 15.29 -5.29 -12.87
CA THR A 95 15.98 -6.33 -13.63
C THR A 95 15.72 -7.74 -13.10
N HIS A 96 15.17 -7.87 -11.89
CA HIS A 96 14.79 -9.14 -11.29
C HIS A 96 13.28 -9.38 -11.49
N PRO A 97 12.85 -10.37 -12.31
CA PRO A 97 11.46 -10.54 -12.68
C PRO A 97 10.47 -10.60 -11.52
N ALA A 98 10.80 -11.35 -10.45
CA ALA A 98 9.93 -11.43 -9.28
C ALA A 98 9.79 -10.08 -8.55
N ARG A 99 10.88 -9.33 -8.38
CA ARG A 99 10.83 -7.99 -7.76
C ARG A 99 10.15 -6.98 -8.66
N ARG A 100 10.42 -7.04 -9.96
CA ARG A 100 9.75 -6.25 -10.98
C ARG A 100 8.23 -6.46 -10.90
N LEU A 101 7.75 -7.69 -10.84
CA LEU A 101 6.32 -7.99 -10.75
C LEU A 101 5.67 -7.37 -9.50
N VAL A 102 6.34 -7.45 -8.35
CA VAL A 102 5.87 -6.74 -7.13
C VAL A 102 5.80 -5.23 -7.38
N ASN A 103 6.82 -4.65 -8.00
CA ASN A 103 6.83 -3.23 -8.35
C ASN A 103 5.71 -2.88 -9.34
N GLU A 104 5.41 -3.73 -10.33
CA GLU A 104 4.35 -3.51 -11.31
C GLU A 104 2.95 -3.48 -10.64
N ILE A 105 2.67 -4.41 -9.73
CA ILE A 105 1.39 -4.50 -9.00
C ILE A 105 1.10 -3.24 -8.19
N PHE A 106 2.15 -2.55 -7.71
CA PHE A 106 2.03 -1.32 -6.92
C PHE A 106 2.44 -0.07 -7.68
N TRP A 107 2.42 -0.11 -9.02
CA TRP A 107 2.69 1.04 -9.88
C TRP A 107 1.77 1.11 -11.11
N LEU A 108 1.87 2.16 -11.91
CA LEU A 108 0.85 2.51 -12.91
C LEU A 108 1.01 1.70 -14.21
N TYR A 109 0.01 0.89 -14.56
CA TYR A 109 -0.14 0.25 -15.89
C TYR A 109 -0.82 1.17 -16.92
N LEU A 110 -0.34 2.40 -17.05
CA LEU A 110 -0.85 3.38 -18.01
C LEU A 110 0.09 3.54 -19.21
N PRO A 111 -0.39 4.00 -20.38
CA PRO A 111 0.47 4.50 -21.45
C PRO A 111 1.56 5.45 -20.92
N GLN A 112 2.76 5.37 -21.50
CA GLN A 112 3.92 6.10 -21.00
C GLN A 112 3.72 7.62 -21.10
N GLU A 113 2.96 8.08 -22.08
CA GLU A 113 2.62 9.49 -22.30
C GLU A 113 1.86 10.05 -21.09
N ILE A 114 0.91 9.26 -20.57
CA ILE A 114 0.12 9.64 -19.38
C ILE A 114 1.01 9.64 -18.14
N VAL A 115 1.89 8.64 -17.98
CA VAL A 115 2.85 8.62 -16.86
C VAL A 115 3.78 9.83 -16.89
N THR A 116 4.20 10.26 -18.08
CA THR A 116 4.99 11.49 -18.26
C THR A 116 4.18 12.75 -17.93
N SER A 117 2.90 12.84 -18.32
CA SER A 117 2.02 13.94 -17.89
C SER A 117 1.84 13.97 -16.37
N LEU A 118 1.76 12.81 -15.70
CA LEU A 118 1.68 12.76 -14.24
C LEU A 118 2.94 13.25 -13.53
N GLN A 119 4.09 13.33 -14.22
CA GLN A 119 5.34 13.86 -13.64
C GLN A 119 5.40 15.39 -13.63
N THR A 120 4.60 16.07 -14.46
CA THR A 120 4.52 17.53 -14.43
C THR A 120 3.71 18.03 -13.25
N GLU A 121 2.89 17.16 -12.67
CA GLU A 121 2.15 17.44 -11.45
C GLU A 121 3.07 17.42 -10.21
N GLU A 122 2.71 18.23 -9.21
CA GLU A 122 3.46 18.31 -7.96
C GLU A 122 3.50 16.95 -7.23
N SER A 123 2.44 16.14 -7.37
CA SER A 123 2.30 14.86 -6.69
C SER A 123 1.15 14.03 -7.26
N LEU A 124 1.29 12.69 -7.27
CA LEU A 124 0.20 11.75 -7.52
C LEU A 124 -0.94 11.82 -6.48
N ALA A 125 -0.67 12.39 -5.30
CA ALA A 125 -1.70 12.67 -4.30
C ALA A 125 -2.65 13.81 -4.70
N ASN A 126 -2.21 14.70 -5.62
CA ASN A 126 -2.96 15.87 -6.03
C ASN A 126 -4.24 15.46 -6.82
N PRO A 127 -5.41 16.08 -6.55
CA PRO A 127 -6.59 15.94 -7.39
C PRO A 127 -6.36 16.11 -8.90
N ALA A 128 -5.53 17.08 -9.31
CA ALA A 128 -5.24 17.35 -10.73
C ALA A 128 -4.65 16.13 -11.44
N ALA A 129 -3.77 15.38 -10.76
CA ALA A 129 -3.20 14.15 -11.30
C ALA A 129 -4.27 13.10 -11.60
N ARG A 130 -5.33 12.99 -10.77
CA ARG A 130 -6.45 12.07 -11.03
C ARG A 130 -7.29 12.51 -12.21
N ASP A 131 -7.43 13.81 -12.42
CA ASP A 131 -8.19 14.36 -13.54
C ASP A 131 -7.47 14.13 -14.87
N ILE A 132 -6.13 14.12 -14.91
CA ILE A 132 -5.35 13.68 -16.08
C ILE A 132 -5.78 12.29 -16.54
N ILE A 133 -5.90 11.32 -15.62
CA ILE A 133 -6.33 9.96 -15.97
C ILE A 133 -7.77 9.94 -16.49
N LYS A 134 -8.70 10.62 -15.79
CA LYS A 134 -10.11 10.66 -16.21
C LYS A 134 -10.24 11.25 -17.62
N ASN A 135 -9.54 12.34 -17.90
CA ASN A 135 -9.54 12.99 -19.20
C ASN A 135 -8.91 12.09 -20.27
N ALA A 136 -7.81 11.42 -19.96
CA ALA A 136 -7.16 10.49 -20.89
C ALA A 136 -8.08 9.30 -21.26
N VAL A 137 -8.84 8.77 -20.29
CA VAL A 137 -9.81 7.70 -20.54
C VAL A 137 -10.97 8.17 -21.41
N GLN A 138 -11.45 9.40 -21.20
CA GLN A 138 -12.51 9.99 -22.02
C GLN A 138 -12.05 10.26 -23.46
N SER A 139 -10.80 10.68 -23.64
CA SER A 139 -10.26 11.04 -24.96
C SER A 139 -9.73 9.84 -25.76
N ASN A 140 -9.13 8.83 -25.12
CA ASN A 140 -8.37 7.80 -25.82
C ASN A 140 -9.06 6.44 -25.99
N GLY A 141 -10.23 6.19 -25.41
CA GLY A 141 -11.10 5.02 -25.67
C GLY A 141 -10.56 3.61 -25.36
N ASP A 142 -9.26 3.37 -25.51
CA ASP A 142 -8.59 2.07 -25.56
C ASP A 142 -7.93 1.67 -24.24
N ILE A 143 -7.95 2.52 -23.22
CA ILE A 143 -7.37 2.15 -21.92
C ILE A 143 -8.35 1.22 -21.21
N SER A 144 -7.93 -0.03 -20.99
CA SER A 144 -8.73 -1.01 -20.27
C SER A 144 -9.20 -0.47 -18.92
N LYS A 145 -10.52 -0.52 -18.69
CA LYS A 145 -11.17 -0.05 -17.46
C LYS A 145 -10.53 -0.61 -16.18
N VAL A 146 -10.05 -1.85 -16.23
CA VAL A 146 -9.41 -2.49 -15.07
C VAL A 146 -8.07 -1.85 -14.71
N LEU A 147 -7.29 -1.43 -15.71
CA LEU A 147 -6.02 -0.73 -15.50
C LEU A 147 -6.24 0.72 -15.03
N VAL A 148 -7.33 1.36 -15.48
CA VAL A 148 -7.77 2.65 -14.94
C VAL A 148 -8.13 2.52 -13.46
N ASN A 149 -8.94 1.51 -13.10
CA ASN A 149 -9.29 1.27 -11.70
C ASN A 149 -8.04 1.01 -10.84
N HIS A 150 -7.06 0.28 -11.36
CA HIS A 150 -5.79 0.03 -10.70
C HIS A 150 -4.98 1.31 -10.47
N ALA A 151 -4.85 2.16 -11.49
CA ALA A 151 -4.20 3.45 -11.35
C ALA A 151 -4.91 4.33 -10.30
N MET A 152 -6.25 4.41 -10.36
CA MET A 152 -7.05 5.16 -9.37
C MET A 152 -6.87 4.60 -7.94
N ALA A 153 -6.77 3.28 -7.78
CA ALA A 153 -6.49 2.64 -6.49
C ALA A 153 -5.14 3.13 -5.91
N ILE A 154 -4.09 3.14 -6.73
CA ILE A 154 -2.75 3.62 -6.32
C ILE A 154 -2.78 5.11 -5.99
N MET A 155 -3.44 5.93 -6.80
CA MET A 155 -3.51 7.39 -6.57
C MET A 155 -4.28 7.75 -5.31
N TYR A 156 -5.45 7.15 -5.07
CA TYR A 156 -6.17 7.38 -3.82
C TYR A 156 -5.43 6.84 -2.62
N HIS A 157 -4.73 5.70 -2.74
CA HIS A 157 -3.97 5.15 -1.64
C HIS A 157 -2.77 6.03 -1.26
N THR A 158 -2.01 6.50 -2.25
CA THR A 158 -0.91 7.46 -2.04
C THR A 158 -1.40 8.81 -1.51
N ALA A 159 -2.55 9.30 -1.98
CA ALA A 159 -3.21 10.48 -1.43
C ALA A 159 -3.63 10.30 0.04
N ALA A 160 -4.19 9.14 0.39
CA ALA A 160 -4.59 8.82 1.76
C ALA A 160 -3.37 8.77 2.70
N ILE A 161 -2.26 8.16 2.25
CA ILE A 161 -1.00 8.14 3.00
C ILE A 161 -0.46 9.57 3.16
N SER A 162 -0.48 10.39 2.10
CA SER A 162 -0.03 11.79 2.16
C SER A 162 -0.84 12.60 3.16
N ASN A 163 -2.17 12.50 3.12
CA ASN A 163 -3.05 13.20 4.06
C ASN A 163 -2.82 12.72 5.51
N GLU A 164 -2.58 11.43 5.72
CA GLU A 164 -2.27 10.88 7.04
C GLU A 164 -0.94 11.42 7.58
N VAL A 165 0.07 11.53 6.72
CA VAL A 165 1.36 12.14 7.04
C VAL A 165 1.18 13.62 7.42
N ASP A 166 0.44 14.39 6.63
CA ASP A 166 0.16 15.79 6.94
C ASP A 166 -0.65 15.97 8.22
N PHE A 167 -1.61 15.07 8.49
CA PHE A 167 -2.35 15.06 9.75
C PHE A 167 -1.44 14.78 10.95
N LEU A 168 -0.53 13.80 10.84
CA LEU A 168 0.47 13.51 11.87
C LEU A 168 1.42 14.69 12.16
N LEU A 169 1.72 15.48 11.14
CA LEU A 169 2.52 16.71 11.25
C LEU A 169 1.71 17.92 11.74
N GLY A 170 0.38 17.81 11.86
CA GLY A 170 -0.51 18.90 12.26
C GLY A 170 -0.80 19.92 11.14
N ARG A 171 -0.59 19.54 9.87
CA ARG A 171 -0.76 20.41 8.69
C ARG A 171 -2.09 20.26 7.99
N ALA A 172 -2.78 19.15 8.22
CA ALA A 172 -4.08 18.86 7.61
C ALA A 172 -5.05 18.24 8.62
N LYS A 173 -6.34 18.25 8.27
CA LYS A 173 -7.36 17.42 8.92
C LYS A 173 -7.37 16.04 8.24
N PRO A 174 -7.76 14.98 8.97
CA PRO A 174 -7.92 13.66 8.35
C PRO A 174 -9.06 13.71 7.32
N ASP A 175 -8.82 13.14 6.13
CA ASP A 175 -9.83 12.95 5.09
C ASP A 175 -10.08 11.47 4.83
N ASP A 176 -11.04 10.93 5.58
CA ASP A 176 -11.42 9.51 5.56
C ASP A 176 -11.89 9.02 4.18
N ARG A 177 -12.36 9.95 3.32
CA ARG A 177 -12.84 9.63 1.98
C ARG A 177 -11.72 9.09 1.12
N LEU A 178 -10.47 9.53 1.32
CA LEU A 178 -9.32 9.05 0.54
C LEU A 178 -9.05 7.56 0.80
N TRP A 179 -9.09 7.14 2.07
CA TRP A 179 -8.97 5.73 2.44
C TRP A 179 -10.11 4.87 1.90
N GLN A 180 -11.35 5.37 2.02
CA GLN A 180 -12.53 4.67 1.49
C GLN A 180 -12.47 4.49 -0.03
N GLN A 181 -12.13 5.55 -0.76
CA GLN A 181 -11.97 5.49 -2.22
C GLN A 181 -10.84 4.55 -2.63
N ALA A 182 -9.68 4.61 -1.95
CA ALA A 182 -8.57 3.69 -2.22
C ALA A 182 -9.01 2.23 -2.13
N TYR A 183 -9.73 1.86 -1.07
CA TYR A 183 -10.23 0.50 -0.89
C TYR A 183 -11.37 0.11 -1.83
N GLN A 184 -12.24 1.06 -2.18
CA GLN A 184 -13.25 0.83 -3.21
C GLN A 184 -12.59 0.44 -4.54
N PHE A 185 -11.59 1.19 -4.99
CA PHE A 185 -10.87 0.86 -6.23
C PHE A 185 -10.04 -0.41 -6.12
N TRP A 186 -9.32 -0.64 -5.02
CA TRP A 186 -8.59 -1.90 -4.83
C TRP A 186 -9.53 -3.12 -4.82
N LYS A 187 -10.73 -2.99 -4.24
CA LYS A 187 -11.76 -4.04 -4.30
C LYS A 187 -12.21 -4.31 -5.74
N LEU A 188 -12.46 -3.26 -6.52
CA LEU A 188 -12.81 -3.40 -7.95
C LEU A 188 -11.70 -4.15 -8.70
N VAL A 189 -10.44 -3.77 -8.50
CA VAL A 189 -9.28 -4.40 -9.14
C VAL A 189 -9.15 -5.88 -8.77
N PHE A 190 -9.22 -6.21 -7.47
CA PHE A 190 -9.00 -7.59 -7.03
C PHE A 190 -10.18 -8.52 -7.30
N SER A 191 -11.37 -7.97 -7.54
CA SER A 191 -12.57 -8.75 -7.90
C SER A 191 -12.71 -8.92 -9.42
N ASP A 192 -11.84 -8.29 -10.22
CA ASP A 192 -11.91 -8.32 -11.68
C ASP A 192 -10.91 -9.34 -12.24
N ASP A 193 -11.44 -10.41 -12.86
CA ASP A 193 -10.62 -11.46 -13.47
C ASP A 193 -9.77 -10.94 -14.64
N ALA A 194 -10.16 -9.83 -15.30
CA ALA A 194 -9.33 -9.21 -16.34
C ALA A 194 -8.02 -8.64 -15.77
N PHE A 195 -8.02 -8.16 -14.52
CA PHE A 195 -6.78 -7.75 -13.85
C PHE A 195 -5.86 -8.95 -13.65
N TRP A 196 -6.40 -10.06 -13.16
CA TRP A 196 -5.61 -11.25 -12.89
C TRP A 196 -5.11 -11.92 -14.16
N GLY A 197 -5.93 -11.93 -15.23
CA GLY A 197 -5.50 -12.35 -16.56
C GLY A 197 -4.38 -11.46 -17.11
N HIS A 198 -4.43 -10.15 -16.86
CA HIS A 198 -3.32 -9.25 -17.19
C HIS A 198 -2.05 -9.63 -16.41
N ILE A 199 -2.12 -9.83 -15.09
CA ILE A 199 -0.95 -10.24 -14.29
C ILE A 199 -0.39 -11.60 -14.74
N GLU A 200 -1.25 -12.55 -15.09
CA GLU A 200 -0.82 -13.84 -15.64
C GLU A 200 -0.08 -13.67 -16.98
N HIS A 201 -0.61 -12.85 -17.88
CA HIS A 201 0.08 -12.50 -19.12
C HIS A 201 1.43 -11.80 -18.87
N ARG A 202 1.51 -10.94 -17.85
CA ARG A 202 2.78 -10.32 -17.43
C ARG A 202 3.78 -11.36 -16.94
N ILE A 203 3.35 -12.32 -16.11
CA ILE A 203 4.20 -13.43 -15.66
C ILE A 203 4.75 -14.21 -16.86
N ALA A 204 3.89 -14.57 -17.82
CA ALA A 204 4.29 -15.28 -19.03
C ALA A 204 5.28 -14.48 -19.88
N THR A 205 5.06 -13.16 -20.02
CA THR A 205 5.94 -12.26 -20.80
C THR A 205 7.31 -12.07 -20.14
N LEU A 206 7.39 -12.14 -18.80
CA LEU A 206 8.67 -12.06 -18.09
C LEU A 206 9.53 -13.31 -18.27
N ASP A 207 8.91 -14.44 -18.64
CA ASP A 207 9.57 -15.73 -18.97
C ASP A 207 10.68 -16.13 -17.98
N ASP A 208 10.34 -16.12 -16.68
CA ASP A 208 11.28 -16.48 -15.61
C ASP A 208 10.79 -17.72 -14.86
N PHE A 209 11.62 -18.76 -14.80
CA PHE A 209 11.28 -20.05 -14.18
C PHE A 209 10.86 -19.97 -12.70
N ARG A 210 11.18 -18.85 -12.02
CA ARG A 210 10.81 -18.59 -10.61
C ARG A 210 9.40 -18.02 -10.47
N LEU A 211 8.79 -17.57 -11.57
CA LEU A 211 7.42 -17.07 -11.64
C LEU A 211 6.57 -18.04 -12.47
N LYS A 212 5.48 -18.52 -11.89
CA LYS A 212 4.59 -19.51 -12.49
C LYS A 212 3.14 -19.04 -12.34
N SER A 213 2.23 -19.46 -13.22
CA SER A 213 0.80 -19.12 -13.09
C SER A 213 0.21 -19.50 -11.73
N LYS A 214 0.71 -20.57 -11.09
CA LYS A 214 0.27 -20.96 -9.73
C LYS A 214 0.55 -19.88 -8.68
N ASP A 215 1.50 -18.99 -8.93
CA ASP A 215 1.87 -17.89 -8.04
C ASP A 215 0.78 -16.80 -8.00
N ILE A 216 -0.14 -16.76 -8.97
CA ILE A 216 -1.32 -15.89 -8.94
C ILE A 216 -2.18 -16.15 -7.69
N ALA A 217 -2.30 -17.41 -7.25
CA ALA A 217 -3.06 -17.73 -6.04
C ALA A 217 -2.41 -17.12 -4.78
N GLU A 218 -1.07 -17.13 -4.72
CA GLU A 218 -0.33 -16.46 -3.64
C GLU A 218 -0.54 -14.94 -3.68
N LEU A 219 -0.52 -14.34 -4.88
CA LEU A 219 -0.79 -12.92 -5.07
C LEU A 219 -2.21 -12.54 -4.60
N LYS A 220 -3.23 -13.30 -5.03
CA LYS A 220 -4.64 -13.11 -4.63
C LYS A 220 -4.82 -13.18 -3.11
N ASP A 221 -4.09 -14.06 -2.42
CA ASP A 221 -4.16 -14.16 -0.95
C ASP A 221 -3.42 -13.02 -0.24
N LYS A 222 -2.23 -12.65 -0.72
CA LYS A 222 -1.33 -11.73 0.01
C LYS A 222 -1.55 -10.26 -0.29
N ILE A 223 -1.87 -9.86 -1.52
CA ILE A 223 -1.96 -8.44 -1.89
C ILE A 223 -3.01 -7.68 -1.07
N PRO A 224 -4.25 -8.20 -0.86
CA PRO A 224 -5.21 -7.50 -0.01
C PRO A 224 -4.68 -7.22 1.41
N ARG A 225 -3.89 -8.15 1.97
CA ARG A 225 -3.23 -7.96 3.28
C ARG A 225 -2.18 -6.86 3.22
N ILE A 226 -1.39 -6.80 2.16
CA ILE A 226 -0.38 -5.75 1.96
C ILE A 226 -1.06 -4.37 1.91
N VAL A 227 -2.14 -4.23 1.13
CA VAL A 227 -2.92 -2.99 1.03
C VAL A 227 -3.48 -2.55 2.39
N LEU A 228 -4.01 -3.49 3.18
CA LEU A 228 -4.51 -3.22 4.54
C LEU A 228 -3.41 -2.90 5.56
N SER A 229 -2.17 -3.34 5.31
CA SER A 229 -1.08 -3.25 6.29
C SER A 229 -0.63 -1.81 6.54
N PHE A 230 -0.85 -0.89 5.58
CA PHE A 230 -0.61 0.55 5.78
C PHE A 230 -1.41 1.09 6.97
N ASN A 231 -2.70 0.79 7.03
CA ASN A 231 -3.57 1.18 8.15
C ASN A 231 -3.19 0.48 9.45
N SER A 232 -2.66 -0.73 9.38
CA SER A 232 -2.16 -1.44 10.58
C SER A 232 -0.91 -0.78 11.15
N VAL A 233 -0.03 -0.23 10.31
CA VAL A 233 1.13 0.54 10.74
C VAL A 233 0.71 1.85 11.42
N PHE A 234 -0.19 2.62 10.82
CA PHE A 234 -0.74 3.83 11.45
C PHE A 234 -1.50 3.52 12.74
N GLY A 235 -2.36 2.51 12.74
CA GLY A 235 -3.07 2.05 13.93
C GLY A 235 -2.14 1.68 15.08
N LYS A 236 -1.04 0.96 14.80
CA LYS A 236 0.01 0.66 15.80
C LYS A 236 0.63 1.93 16.38
N TYR A 237 0.93 2.92 15.52
CA TYR A 237 1.45 4.19 15.98
C TYR A 237 0.47 4.89 16.92
N TYR A 238 -0.80 5.03 16.52
CA TYR A 238 -1.83 5.66 17.35
C TYR A 238 -2.10 4.93 18.65
N ALA A 239 -2.05 3.60 18.66
CA ALA A 239 -2.13 2.80 19.87
C ALA A 239 -1.00 3.14 20.86
N LYS A 240 0.25 3.23 20.37
CA LYS A 240 1.43 3.58 21.19
C LYS A 240 1.38 5.02 21.69
N SER A 241 0.78 5.93 20.92
CA SER A 241 0.62 7.34 21.28
C SER A 241 -0.63 7.61 22.15
N GLY A 242 -1.45 6.60 22.46
CA GLY A 242 -2.67 6.76 23.27
C GLY A 242 -3.86 7.39 22.52
N GLU A 243 -3.76 7.58 21.20
CA GLU A 243 -4.75 8.27 20.36
C GLU A 243 -5.89 7.31 19.96
N LYS A 244 -6.77 6.98 20.92
CA LYS A 244 -7.81 5.94 20.78
C LYS A 244 -8.76 6.15 19.61
N ASN A 245 -9.17 7.41 19.35
CA ASN A 245 -10.09 7.72 18.25
C ASN A 245 -9.45 7.43 16.89
N GLN A 246 -8.17 7.77 16.72
CA GLN A 246 -7.43 7.51 15.49
C GLN A 246 -7.18 6.02 15.30
N LEU A 247 -6.82 5.30 16.36
CA LEU A 247 -6.76 3.84 16.33
C LEU A 247 -8.10 3.23 15.86
N LYS A 248 -9.22 3.65 16.46
CA LYS A 248 -10.56 3.17 16.07
C LYS A 248 -10.86 3.48 14.61
N ARG A 249 -10.48 4.65 14.11
CA ARG A 249 -10.64 5.07 12.71
C ARG A 249 -9.93 4.12 11.74
N HIS A 250 -8.65 3.84 11.95
CA HIS A 250 -7.89 2.91 11.10
C HIS A 250 -8.38 1.46 11.19
N LEU A 251 -8.80 1.01 12.38
CA LEU A 251 -9.47 -0.29 12.52
C LEU A 251 -10.80 -0.33 11.75
N GLY A 252 -11.55 0.78 11.75
CA GLY A 252 -12.75 0.97 10.95
C GLY A 252 -12.47 0.77 9.47
N PHE A 253 -11.44 1.42 8.91
CA PHE A 253 -11.05 1.26 7.51
C PHE A 253 -10.69 -0.18 7.15
N ILE A 254 -9.94 -0.87 8.01
CA ILE A 254 -9.59 -2.28 7.80
C ILE A 254 -10.86 -3.14 7.74
N ASN A 255 -11.78 -2.96 8.68
CA ASN A 255 -13.02 -3.74 8.77
C ASN A 255 -14.03 -3.42 7.66
N GLN A 256 -14.03 -2.19 7.16
CA GLN A 256 -14.96 -1.72 6.13
C GLN A 256 -14.38 -1.77 4.70
N SER A 257 -13.13 -2.22 4.55
CA SER A 257 -12.43 -2.31 3.25
C SER A 257 -13.14 -3.20 2.22
N GLY A 258 -14.00 -4.11 2.66
CA GLY A 258 -14.67 -5.08 1.81
C GLY A 258 -13.80 -6.26 1.40
N PHE A 259 -12.58 -6.37 1.93
CA PHE A 259 -11.75 -7.58 1.82
C PHE A 259 -12.17 -8.64 2.83
N GLU A 260 -11.77 -9.89 2.60
CA GLU A 260 -12.09 -11.01 3.50
C GLU A 260 -11.64 -10.74 4.95
N LYS A 261 -12.50 -11.07 5.92
CA LYS A 261 -12.24 -10.87 7.36
C LYS A 261 -10.91 -11.49 7.82
N LYS A 262 -10.49 -12.61 7.21
CA LYS A 262 -9.20 -13.26 7.51
C LYS A 262 -8.02 -12.30 7.28
N ASN A 263 -8.09 -11.48 6.23
CA ASN A 263 -7.03 -10.54 5.87
C ASN A 263 -6.95 -9.40 6.88
N ALA A 264 -8.10 -8.83 7.25
CA ALA A 264 -8.20 -7.82 8.30
C ALA A 264 -7.60 -8.31 9.64
N TRP A 265 -7.95 -9.52 10.05
CA TRP A 265 -7.47 -10.10 11.30
C TRP A 265 -5.96 -10.40 11.27
N MET A 266 -5.42 -10.95 10.17
CA MET A 266 -3.99 -11.25 10.05
C MET A 266 -3.13 -9.97 10.06
N CYS A 267 -3.56 -8.91 9.37
CA CYS A 267 -2.87 -7.61 9.42
C CYS A 267 -2.78 -7.07 10.86
N TRP A 268 -3.83 -7.29 11.65
CA TRP A 268 -3.86 -6.88 13.05
C TRP A 268 -2.96 -7.78 13.92
N ARG A 269 -3.08 -9.11 13.84
CA ARG A 269 -2.32 -10.04 14.69
C ARG A 269 -0.81 -10.01 14.48
N ALA A 270 -0.35 -9.74 13.25
CA ALA A 270 1.08 -9.63 12.93
C ALA A 270 1.78 -8.36 13.50
N SER A 271 1.18 -7.75 14.52
CA SER A 271 1.56 -6.47 15.11
C SER A 271 2.02 -6.64 16.56
N PRO A 272 3.32 -6.92 16.80
CA PRO A 272 3.85 -6.98 18.15
C PRO A 272 3.59 -5.68 18.92
N GLY A 273 3.12 -5.80 20.17
CA GLY A 273 2.98 -4.66 21.09
C GLY A 273 1.74 -3.80 20.91
N THR A 274 0.67 -4.31 20.26
CA THR A 274 -0.65 -3.69 20.46
C THR A 274 -1.07 -3.91 21.90
N ALA A 275 -1.27 -2.83 22.65
CA ALA A 275 -1.65 -2.78 24.07
C ALA A 275 -2.94 -3.55 24.44
N TRP A 276 -3.56 -4.27 23.51
CA TRP A 276 -4.62 -5.23 23.81
C TRP A 276 -4.13 -6.36 24.71
N GLU A 277 -2.88 -6.83 24.57
CA GLU A 277 -2.30 -7.80 25.51
C GLU A 277 -2.05 -7.20 26.91
N MET A 278 -1.89 -5.86 27.03
CA MET A 278 -1.61 -5.20 28.31
C MET A 278 -2.84 -4.58 28.99
N ASN A 279 -3.97 -4.40 28.30
CA ASN A 279 -5.18 -3.77 28.86
C ASN A 279 -6.49 -4.58 28.66
N CYS A 280 -6.45 -5.77 28.05
CA CYS A 280 -7.64 -6.59 27.82
C CYS A 280 -8.01 -7.52 29.01
N ALA A 281 -7.89 -7.04 30.24
CA ALA A 281 -8.80 -7.51 31.30
C ALA A 281 -10.20 -6.87 31.17
N ARG A 282 -10.33 -5.76 30.41
CA ARG A 282 -11.56 -4.97 30.28
C ARG A 282 -12.23 -4.98 28.90
N CYS A 283 -11.60 -5.55 27.86
CA CYS A 283 -12.07 -5.48 26.46
C CYS A 283 -12.61 -6.81 25.89
N SER A 284 -12.84 -7.83 26.73
CA SER A 284 -13.43 -9.11 26.35
C SER A 284 -14.78 -9.00 25.62
N HIS A 285 -15.50 -7.87 25.76
CA HIS A 285 -16.79 -7.64 25.10
C HIS A 285 -16.68 -7.28 23.59
N VAL A 286 -15.52 -6.90 23.07
CA VAL A 286 -15.38 -6.52 21.64
C VAL A 286 -15.12 -7.74 20.75
N SER A 287 -14.43 -8.75 21.29
CA SER A 287 -14.15 -9.98 20.55
C SER A 287 -15.42 -10.83 20.35
N GLU A 288 -16.35 -10.74 21.29
CA GLU A 288 -17.67 -11.38 21.26
C GLU A 288 -18.60 -10.77 20.18
N LYS A 289 -18.50 -9.45 19.92
CA LYS A 289 -19.28 -8.78 18.87
C LYS A 289 -18.78 -9.01 17.44
N LEU A 290 -17.55 -9.47 17.25
CA LEU A 290 -16.98 -9.67 15.91
C LEU A 290 -17.33 -11.03 15.26
N SER A 291 -18.04 -11.93 15.96
CA SER A 291 -18.40 -13.27 15.44
C SER A 291 -17.20 -14.04 14.89
N ILE A 292 -16.00 -13.84 15.46
CA ILE A 292 -14.80 -14.58 15.09
C ILE A 292 -14.62 -15.67 16.15
N PRO A 293 -14.59 -16.96 15.79
CA PRO A 293 -14.42 -18.03 16.77
C PRO A 293 -13.00 -17.96 17.37
N ILE A 294 -12.90 -17.51 18.62
CA ILE A 294 -11.65 -17.42 19.40
C ILE A 294 -11.20 -18.81 19.92
N ARG A 295 -11.95 -19.88 19.65
CA ARG A 295 -11.79 -21.18 20.31
C ARG A 295 -10.53 -21.99 19.98
N ALA A 296 -9.58 -21.48 19.19
CA ALA A 296 -8.37 -22.26 18.85
C ALA A 296 -7.06 -21.76 19.50
N THR A 297 -7.06 -20.81 20.43
CA THR A 297 -5.76 -20.37 21.04
C THR A 297 -5.81 -19.99 22.52
N MET A 298 -6.80 -20.48 23.28
CA MET A 298 -6.80 -20.37 24.75
C MET A 298 -7.11 -21.71 25.42
N ALA A 299 -6.23 -22.70 25.18
CA ALA A 299 -6.20 -23.94 25.94
C ALA A 299 -5.07 -23.92 27.01
N VAL A 300 -4.87 -22.79 27.70
CA VAL A 300 -4.20 -22.72 29.00
C VAL A 300 -4.80 -21.51 29.74
N TYR A 301 -5.88 -21.72 30.50
CA TYR A 301 -6.32 -21.03 31.74
C TYR A 301 -7.83 -21.29 31.93
N ARG A 302 -8.15 -22.20 32.88
CA ARG A 302 -9.47 -22.35 33.53
C ARG A 302 -9.74 -21.05 34.34
N SER A 303 -10.95 -20.59 34.70
CA SER A 303 -12.24 -21.22 34.98
C SER A 303 -13.37 -20.16 35.06
N ALA A 304 -14.60 -20.59 34.73
CA ALA A 304 -15.91 -20.32 35.35
C ALA A 304 -16.40 -18.89 35.73
N ARG A 305 -17.71 -18.70 35.45
CA ARG A 305 -18.64 -17.57 35.72
C ARG A 305 -18.56 -16.39 34.76
N PHE A 306 -19.58 -16.24 33.90
CA PHE A 306 -20.37 -15.01 33.75
C PHE A 306 -21.53 -15.27 32.74
N GLU A 307 -22.50 -16.08 33.15
CA GLU A 307 -23.86 -16.04 32.59
C GLU A 307 -24.71 -15.20 33.54
N LYS A 308 -24.94 -13.93 33.18
CA LYS A 308 -25.99 -13.00 33.66
C LYS A 308 -25.45 -11.58 33.48
N ILE A 309 -25.66 -11.00 32.29
CA ILE A 309 -25.94 -9.58 31.98
C ILE A 309 -26.18 -9.58 30.46
N TRP A 310 -27.41 -9.89 30.05
CA TRP A 310 -27.82 -9.84 28.62
C TRP A 310 -29.17 -9.13 28.44
N THR A 311 -29.50 -8.22 29.35
CA THR A 311 -30.68 -7.36 29.25
C THR A 311 -30.31 -5.97 29.76
N ALA A 312 -30.40 -5.00 28.85
CA ALA A 312 -30.14 -3.55 28.97
C ALA A 312 -28.74 -3.06 28.54
N CYS A 313 -28.49 -3.03 27.23
CA CYS A 313 -27.72 -2.02 26.48
C CYS A 313 -27.88 -2.23 24.97
#